data_AF-A0A0P1B9N4-F1
#
_entry.id   AF-A0A0P1B9N4-F1
#
_cell.length_a   1.000
_cell.length_b   1.000
_cell.length_c   1.000
_cell.angle_alpha   90.00
_cell.angle_beta   90.00
_cell.angle_gamma   90.00
#
_symmetry.space_group_name_H-M   'P 1'
#
loop_
_entity.id
_entity.type
_entity.pdbx_description
1 polymer ?
#
loop_
_entity_poly.entity_id
_entity_poly.type
_entity_poly.pdbx_seq_one_letter_code
_entity_poly.pdbx_strand_id
1 'polypeptide(L)'
;MAAFSASGFDAQAYFKARPQYPEPIFDLIYAFHSRSPSSARFERALDLGTGPGLLAYPLTLRFKHVIASDPSSSMLAQAKSIDPRTDLEAMKGQAVPPDHTLQFLTASVEDLKGVEDQSMDLVVGAAVAHWFDWFAEPNGERVWSELERVLRPGASVVFVGYMVAAAAGLEVFNKYCVESLSQHPDRLGKYYELDNPQAPVQIVRSCYDMIPPPRAPAWDESQTFSLKQDIDPSIFTSTEPPSAAPSWVTSTLSPYFSALHLLKSDSEIQKSGLPTLLRKKGKLRQIVDMFKSSSGYVKLRAERPDEAEALVEAWMEEARLEQAKADAAKKLGKDVGSVSSGEAQQFLLPWDHDIELIYPTHISFYRRA
;
A
#
# COMPACT_ATOMS: atom_id res chain seq x y z
N MET A 1 -9.15 0.32 12.46
CA MET A 1 -7.78 0.05 12.97
C MET A 1 -7.69 -0.91 14.17
N ALA A 2 -8.80 -1.33 14.81
CA ALA A 2 -8.76 -2.10 16.07
C ALA A 2 -7.88 -3.37 16.08
N ALA A 3 -7.75 -4.10 14.96
CA ALA A 3 -6.91 -5.29 14.89
C ALA A 3 -5.42 -5.01 15.16
N PHE A 4 -4.92 -3.86 14.69
CA PHE A 4 -3.53 -3.44 14.86
C PHE A 4 -3.26 -2.78 16.23
N SER A 5 -4.32 -2.56 17.01
CA SER A 5 -4.27 -2.08 18.39
C SER A 5 -4.48 -3.20 19.42
N ALA A 6 -4.69 -4.45 18.97
CA ALA A 6 -4.91 -5.59 19.85
C ALA A 6 -3.65 -5.97 20.64
N SER A 7 -3.83 -6.38 21.90
CA SER A 7 -2.75 -6.90 22.74
C SER A 7 -2.12 -8.15 22.11
N GLY A 8 -0.80 -8.12 21.87
CA GLY A 8 -0.07 -9.23 21.25
C GLY A 8 0.09 -9.16 19.73
N PHE A 9 -0.33 -8.05 19.10
CA PHE A 9 0.03 -7.76 17.71
C PHE A 9 1.56 -7.56 17.58
N ASP A 10 2.19 -8.27 16.62
CA ASP A 10 3.63 -8.20 16.38
C ASP A 10 3.95 -7.13 15.33
N ALA A 11 4.17 -5.91 15.80
CA ALA A 11 4.52 -4.77 14.96
C ALA A 11 5.88 -4.94 14.24
N GLN A 12 6.81 -5.72 14.81
CA GLN A 12 8.11 -5.95 14.20
C GLN A 12 8.01 -6.95 13.04
N ALA A 13 7.26 -8.04 13.20
CA ALA A 13 6.97 -8.96 12.11
C ALA A 13 6.20 -8.25 10.98
N TYR A 14 5.24 -7.38 11.34
CA TYR A 14 4.55 -6.54 10.37
C TYR A 14 5.52 -5.65 9.59
N PHE A 15 6.42 -4.93 10.28
CA PHE A 15 7.42 -4.08 9.63
C PHE A 15 8.30 -4.85 8.63
N LYS A 16 8.72 -6.06 8.97
CA LYS A 16 9.56 -6.91 8.10
C LYS A 16 8.79 -7.47 6.90
N ALA A 17 7.52 -7.81 7.09
CA ALA A 17 6.69 -8.45 6.07
C ALA A 17 6.12 -7.47 5.03
N ARG A 18 5.93 -6.20 5.38
CA ARG A 18 5.31 -5.20 4.51
C ARG A 18 6.30 -4.57 3.52
N PRO A 19 5.84 -4.14 2.34
CA PRO A 19 6.69 -3.44 1.40
C PRO A 19 7.11 -2.07 1.96
N GLN A 20 8.38 -1.72 1.76
CA GLN A 20 8.82 -0.34 1.89
C GLN A 20 8.46 0.43 0.63
N TYR A 21 8.17 1.72 0.75
CA TYR A 21 7.85 2.57 -0.40
C TYR A 21 9.13 2.96 -1.15
N PRO A 22 9.19 2.78 -2.48
CA PRO A 22 10.35 3.13 -3.28
C PRO A 22 10.36 4.63 -3.63
N GLU A 23 11.53 5.12 -4.03
CA GLU A 23 11.76 6.55 -4.35
C GLU A 23 10.76 7.15 -5.36
N PRO A 24 10.29 6.44 -6.42
CA PRO A 24 9.29 6.98 -7.34
C PRO A 24 7.98 7.42 -6.67
N ILE A 25 7.57 6.78 -5.57
CA ILE A 25 6.36 7.17 -4.83
C ILE A 25 6.60 8.51 -4.13
N PHE A 26 7.75 8.68 -3.48
CA PHE A 26 8.12 9.93 -2.82
C PHE A 26 8.31 11.06 -3.83
N ASP A 27 8.93 10.78 -4.98
CA ASP A 27 9.09 11.77 -6.04
C ASP A 27 7.75 12.25 -6.59
N LEU A 28 6.76 11.37 -6.74
CA LEU A 28 5.40 11.77 -7.11
C LEU A 28 4.75 12.65 -6.03
N ILE A 29 4.89 12.30 -4.75
CA ILE A 29 4.39 13.10 -3.62
C ILE A 29 5.00 14.50 -3.66
N TYR A 30 6.33 14.61 -3.78
CA TYR A 30 7.05 15.87 -3.77
C TYR A 30 6.80 16.69 -5.04
N ALA A 31 6.72 16.04 -6.19
CA ALA A 31 6.39 16.69 -7.46
C ALA A 31 4.97 17.27 -7.42
N PHE A 32 3.98 16.50 -6.95
CA PHE A 32 2.63 17.02 -6.77
C PHE A 32 2.61 18.19 -5.78
N HIS A 33 3.24 18.04 -4.62
CA HIS A 33 3.27 19.09 -3.60
C HIS A 33 3.84 20.41 -4.15
N SER A 34 4.96 20.34 -4.88
CA SER A 34 5.68 21.50 -5.45
C SER A 34 4.90 22.24 -6.55
N ARG A 35 3.82 21.67 -7.09
CA ARG A 35 3.03 22.28 -8.18
C ARG A 35 2.13 23.44 -7.74
N SER A 36 2.19 23.87 -6.48
CA SER A 36 1.58 25.12 -6.03
C SER A 36 2.69 26.15 -5.70
N PRO A 37 3.20 26.90 -6.70
CA PRO A 37 4.41 27.71 -6.53
C PRO A 37 4.27 28.83 -5.49
N SER A 38 3.04 29.29 -5.22
CA SER A 38 2.76 30.34 -4.24
C SER A 38 2.64 29.83 -2.80
N SER A 39 2.52 28.51 -2.58
CA SER A 39 2.26 27.93 -1.25
C SER A 39 3.13 26.74 -0.87
N ALA A 40 3.84 26.09 -1.82
CA ALA A 40 4.63 24.90 -1.55
C ALA A 40 5.80 25.22 -0.62
N ARG A 41 5.75 24.65 0.59
CA ARG A 41 6.77 24.77 1.63
C ARG A 41 7.06 23.38 2.16
N PHE A 42 8.33 23.04 2.26
CA PHE A 42 8.74 21.78 2.87
C PHE A 42 9.01 21.95 4.38
N GLU A 43 8.12 22.65 5.09
CA GLU A 43 8.31 22.94 6.52
C GLU A 43 7.64 21.87 7.39
N ARG A 44 6.35 21.59 7.19
CA ARG A 44 5.58 20.66 8.05
C ARG A 44 4.84 19.60 7.24
N ALA A 45 5.08 18.32 7.55
CA ALA A 45 4.34 17.18 7.02
C ALA A 45 3.66 16.36 8.12
N LEU A 46 2.49 15.81 7.83
CA LEU A 46 1.76 14.87 8.68
C LEU A 46 1.60 13.52 7.97
N ASP A 47 2.09 12.45 8.59
CA ASP A 47 1.84 11.07 8.18
C ASP A 47 0.69 10.48 9.02
N LEU A 48 -0.40 10.08 8.36
CA LEU A 48 -1.59 9.51 8.98
C LEU A 48 -1.52 7.99 9.00
N GLY A 49 -1.84 7.39 10.14
CA GLY A 49 -1.69 5.94 10.36
C GLY A 49 -0.29 5.46 9.99
N THR A 50 0.72 6.12 10.56
CA THR A 50 2.14 5.91 10.25
C THR A 50 2.58 4.46 10.50
N GLY A 51 1.83 3.69 11.28
CA GLY A 51 2.19 2.35 11.70
C GLY A 51 3.58 2.35 12.36
N PRO A 52 4.51 1.51 11.89
CA PRO A 52 5.88 1.50 12.38
C PRO A 52 6.78 2.56 11.73
N GLY A 53 6.24 3.62 11.11
CA GLY A 53 7.01 4.77 10.61
C GLY A 53 7.50 4.71 9.16
N LEU A 54 7.07 3.71 8.37
CA LEU A 54 7.61 3.42 7.04
C LEU A 54 7.58 4.59 6.06
N LEU A 55 6.54 5.43 6.12
CA LEU A 55 6.42 6.62 5.28
C LEU A 55 7.00 7.86 5.97
N ALA A 56 6.84 7.98 7.30
CA ALA A 56 7.34 9.10 8.08
C ALA A 56 8.87 9.29 7.99
N TYR A 57 9.67 8.21 8.03
CA TYR A 57 11.13 8.36 8.06
C TYR A 57 11.67 9.05 6.80
N PRO A 58 11.36 8.61 5.56
CA PRO A 58 11.89 9.28 4.38
C PRO A 58 11.35 10.71 4.18
N LEU A 59 10.19 11.07 4.74
CA LEU A 59 9.71 12.46 4.71
C LEU A 59 10.65 13.41 5.45
N THR A 60 11.34 12.93 6.50
CA THR A 60 12.31 13.74 7.26
C THR A 60 13.53 14.15 6.43
N LEU A 61 13.74 13.57 5.24
CA LEU A 61 14.81 13.96 4.32
C LEU A 61 14.51 15.26 3.57
N ARG A 62 13.23 15.67 3.53
CA ARG A 62 12.77 16.85 2.78
C ARG A 62 12.00 17.84 3.65
N PHE A 63 11.13 17.35 4.55
CA PHE A 63 10.36 18.17 5.46
C PHE A 63 11.08 18.40 6.78
N LYS A 64 11.15 19.65 7.21
CA LYS A 64 11.83 20.05 8.43
C LYS A 64 11.15 19.54 9.70
N HIS A 65 9.83 19.45 9.71
CA HIS A 65 9.06 18.95 10.84
C HIS A 65 8.05 17.91 10.36
N VAL A 66 8.24 16.65 10.74
CA VAL A 66 7.31 15.56 10.44
C VAL A 66 6.55 15.18 11.72
N ILE A 67 5.22 15.17 11.65
CA ILE A 67 4.36 14.56 12.66
C ILE A 67 3.89 13.22 12.09
N ALA A 68 4.10 12.15 12.83
CA ALA A 68 3.68 10.80 12.47
C ALA A 68 2.60 10.35 13.45
N SER A 69 1.37 10.20 12.95
CA SER A 69 0.21 9.90 13.76
C SER A 69 -0.31 8.49 13.55
N ASP A 70 -0.72 7.81 14.62
CA ASP A 70 -1.39 6.52 14.55
C ASP A 70 -2.26 6.34 15.80
N PRO A 71 -3.49 5.79 15.73
CA PRO A 71 -4.28 5.53 16.93
C PRO A 71 -3.71 4.37 17.76
N SER A 72 -2.85 3.51 17.18
CA SER A 72 -2.25 2.38 17.88
C SER A 72 -0.96 2.78 18.59
N SER A 73 -1.01 2.81 19.93
CA SER A 73 0.17 3.08 20.76
C SER A 73 1.28 2.03 20.59
N SER A 74 0.94 0.78 20.26
CA SER A 74 1.93 -0.28 20.00
C SER A 74 2.68 -0.06 18.68
N MET A 75 1.99 0.41 17.63
CA MET A 75 2.62 0.82 16.38
C MET A 75 3.58 1.99 16.61
N LEU A 76 3.14 3.02 17.34
CA LEU A 76 3.99 4.16 17.68
C LEU A 76 5.18 3.78 18.56
N ALA A 77 5.03 2.82 19.47
CA ALA A 77 6.16 2.32 20.26
C ALA A 77 7.21 1.65 19.38
N GLN A 78 6.79 0.85 18.40
CA GLN A 78 7.70 0.26 17.40
C GLN A 78 8.35 1.34 16.55
N ALA A 79 7.58 2.33 16.07
CA ALA A 79 8.09 3.43 15.27
C ALA A 79 9.15 4.26 16.03
N LYS A 80 8.97 4.45 17.34
CA LYS A 80 9.93 5.14 18.21
C LYS A 80 11.20 4.35 18.49
N SER A 81 11.20 3.03 18.30
CA SER A 81 12.39 2.19 18.49
C SER A 81 13.41 2.32 17.37
N ILE A 82 13.01 2.88 16.22
CA ILE A 82 13.87 3.14 15.07
C ILE A 82 14.21 4.63 15.08
N ASP A 83 15.50 4.95 15.23
CA ASP A 83 15.98 6.31 15.07
C ASP A 83 16.49 6.51 13.63
N PRO A 84 15.79 7.28 12.78
CA PRO A 84 16.19 7.51 11.40
C PRO A 84 17.53 8.23 11.27
N ARG A 85 18.07 8.84 12.35
CA ARG A 85 19.40 9.47 12.32
C ARG A 85 20.53 8.44 12.46
N THR A 86 20.26 7.28 13.03
CA THR A 86 21.27 6.23 13.28
C THR A 86 21.02 4.96 12.48
N ASP A 87 19.77 4.68 12.11
CA ASP A 87 19.39 3.50 11.33
C ASP A 87 19.51 3.80 9.82
N LEU A 88 20.76 3.77 9.34
CA LEU A 88 21.07 4.04 7.93
C LEU A 88 20.44 2.99 6.99
N GLU A 89 20.16 1.77 7.45
CA GLU A 89 19.50 0.75 6.63
C GLU A 89 18.03 1.13 6.39
N ALA A 90 17.31 1.56 7.44
CA ALA A 90 15.96 2.09 7.28
C ALA A 90 15.90 3.34 6.38
N MET A 91 16.99 4.12 6.36
CA MET A 91 17.13 5.34 5.54
C MET A 91 17.84 5.15 4.21
N LYS A 92 18.17 3.91 3.81
CA LYS A 92 18.89 3.61 2.56
C LYS A 92 20.18 4.43 2.40
N GLY A 93 20.89 4.65 3.51
CA GLY A 93 22.14 5.42 3.57
C GLY A 93 21.99 6.94 3.55
N GLN A 94 20.76 7.47 3.59
CA GLN A 94 20.54 8.93 3.60
C GLN A 94 20.54 9.48 5.03
N ALA A 95 21.23 10.59 5.24
CA ALA A 95 21.28 11.27 6.53
C ALA A 95 20.17 12.31 6.65
N VAL A 96 19.43 12.26 7.75
CA VAL A 96 18.44 13.29 8.10
C VAL A 96 19.16 14.60 8.44
N PRO A 97 18.74 15.75 7.87
CA PRO A 97 19.35 17.03 8.21
C PRO A 97 19.28 17.34 9.72
N PRO A 98 20.29 17.98 10.32
CA PRO A 98 20.38 18.13 11.79
C PRO A 98 19.21 18.88 12.43
N ASP A 99 18.62 19.84 11.73
CA ASP A 99 17.49 20.66 12.16
C ASP A 99 16.12 20.05 11.84
N HIS A 100 16.08 18.91 11.14
CA HIS A 100 14.85 18.20 10.84
C HIS A 100 14.40 17.34 12.03
N THR A 101 13.09 17.30 12.28
CA THR A 101 12.50 16.65 13.47
C THR A 101 11.38 15.69 13.08
N LEU A 102 11.23 14.63 13.88
CA LEU A 102 10.14 13.67 13.79
C LEU A 102 9.44 13.57 15.15
N GLN A 103 8.14 13.79 15.18
CA GLN A 103 7.30 13.69 16.36
C GLN A 103 6.25 12.61 16.14
N PHE A 104 5.91 11.87 17.20
CA PHE A 104 4.88 10.83 17.14
C PHE A 104 3.66 11.24 17.96
N LEU A 105 2.48 11.16 17.36
CA LEU A 105 1.22 11.58 17.95
C LEU A 105 0.22 10.42 17.97
N THR A 106 -0.32 10.08 19.13
CA THR A 106 -1.46 9.14 19.19
C THR A 106 -2.73 9.88 18.77
N ALA A 107 -3.17 9.68 17.53
CA ALA A 107 -4.36 10.32 16.96
C ALA A 107 -4.90 9.51 15.78
N SER A 108 -6.19 9.67 15.48
CA SER A 108 -6.79 9.23 14.22
C SER A 108 -7.00 10.45 13.30
N VAL A 109 -7.31 10.22 12.01
CA VAL A 109 -7.53 11.34 11.07
C VAL A 109 -8.77 12.16 11.45
N GLU A 110 -9.73 11.54 12.13
CA GLU A 110 -10.98 12.16 12.56
C GLU A 110 -10.83 13.02 13.84
N ASP A 111 -9.71 12.91 14.55
CA ASP A 111 -9.44 13.68 15.77
C ASP A 111 -7.96 14.06 15.84
N LEU A 112 -7.59 15.14 15.13
CA LEU A 112 -6.24 15.68 15.05
C LEU A 112 -6.07 16.89 15.98
N LYS A 113 -6.71 16.93 17.15
CA LYS A 113 -6.59 18.04 18.12
C LYS A 113 -5.15 18.35 18.56
N GLY A 114 -4.24 17.38 18.47
CA GLY A 114 -2.81 17.58 18.71
C GLY A 114 -2.07 18.29 17.58
N VAL A 115 -2.76 18.64 16.49
CA VAL A 115 -2.24 19.33 15.30
C VAL A 115 -2.93 20.68 15.16
N GLU A 116 -2.13 21.73 15.09
CA GLU A 116 -2.59 23.12 14.96
C GLU A 116 -3.32 23.35 13.63
N ASP A 117 -4.31 24.24 13.66
CA ASP A 117 -5.01 24.70 12.47
C ASP A 117 -4.03 25.32 11.46
N GLN A 118 -4.24 25.04 10.18
CA GLN A 118 -3.51 25.63 9.06
C GLN A 118 -1.99 25.60 9.23
N SER A 119 -1.49 24.47 9.71
CA SER A 119 -0.09 24.30 10.08
C SER A 119 0.66 23.36 9.14
N MET A 120 -0.02 22.42 8.49
CA MET A 120 0.59 21.40 7.64
C MET A 120 0.69 21.85 6.18
N ASP A 121 1.84 21.59 5.56
CA ASP A 121 2.08 21.82 4.12
C ASP A 121 1.76 20.56 3.29
N LEU A 122 1.94 19.40 3.89
CA LEU A 122 1.65 18.10 3.31
C LEU A 122 0.99 17.20 4.35
N VAL A 123 -0.09 16.52 3.97
CA VAL A 123 -0.62 15.36 4.68
C VAL A 123 -0.45 14.15 3.76
N VAL A 124 0.05 13.06 4.30
CA VAL A 124 0.16 11.78 3.59
C VAL A 124 -0.40 10.65 4.43
N GLY A 125 -0.78 9.56 3.78
CA GLY A 125 -1.13 8.33 4.47
C GLY A 125 -0.96 7.15 3.52
N ALA A 126 -0.30 6.09 3.97
CA ALA A 126 -0.01 4.94 3.12
C ALA A 126 -0.58 3.63 3.69
N ALA A 127 -1.37 2.93 2.87
CA ALA A 127 -2.18 1.77 3.25
C ALA A 127 -3.10 2.01 4.47
N VAL A 128 -3.51 3.28 4.68
CA VAL A 128 -4.33 3.68 5.83
C VAL A 128 -5.72 4.17 5.43
N ALA A 129 -5.86 4.84 4.28
CA ALA A 129 -7.05 5.65 4.00
C ALA A 129 -8.35 4.82 3.97
N HIS A 130 -8.28 3.53 3.66
CA HIS A 130 -9.45 2.64 3.71
C HIS A 130 -10.00 2.40 5.14
N TRP A 131 -9.27 2.79 6.19
CA TRP A 131 -9.70 2.70 7.58
C TRP A 131 -10.42 3.94 8.11
N PHE A 132 -10.42 5.04 7.37
CA PHE A 132 -11.02 6.29 7.83
C PHE A 132 -12.53 6.23 7.78
N ASP A 133 -13.18 7.04 8.62
CA ASP A 133 -14.63 7.13 8.76
C ASP A 133 -15.31 7.88 7.58
N TRP A 134 -15.00 7.50 6.33
CA TRP A 134 -15.53 8.13 5.11
C TRP A 134 -17.06 8.10 5.00
N PHE A 135 -17.70 7.12 5.64
CA PHE A 135 -19.14 6.91 5.56
C PHE A 135 -19.87 7.25 6.87
N ALA A 136 -19.16 7.77 7.87
CA ALA A 136 -19.80 8.23 9.11
C ALA A 136 -20.62 9.50 8.90
N GLU A 137 -20.24 10.33 7.93
CA GLU A 137 -20.95 11.54 7.51
C GLU A 137 -21.06 11.58 5.98
N PRO A 138 -22.07 12.27 5.42
CA PRO A 138 -22.25 12.40 3.98
C PRO A 138 -20.97 12.92 3.30
N ASN A 139 -20.66 12.37 2.13
CA ASN A 139 -19.52 12.80 1.31
C ASN A 139 -18.15 12.80 2.03
N GLY A 140 -17.98 12.04 3.11
CA GLY A 140 -16.71 11.99 3.86
C GLY A 140 -16.40 13.26 4.66
N GLU A 141 -17.41 14.09 4.97
CA GLU A 141 -17.27 15.40 5.63
C GLU A 141 -16.40 15.32 6.90
N ARG A 142 -16.65 14.35 7.78
CA ARG A 142 -15.85 14.15 9.00
C ARG A 142 -14.34 14.13 8.77
N VAL A 143 -13.89 13.44 7.71
CA VAL A 143 -12.47 13.31 7.40
C VAL A 143 -11.98 14.55 6.65
N TRP A 144 -12.73 15.01 5.65
CA TRP A 144 -12.31 16.13 4.80
C TRP A 144 -12.25 17.46 5.55
N SER A 145 -13.17 17.71 6.47
CA SER A 145 -13.17 18.93 7.30
C SER A 145 -11.99 18.96 8.27
N GLU A 146 -11.61 17.82 8.84
CA GLU A 146 -10.46 17.76 9.75
C GLU A 146 -9.13 17.91 8.99
N LEU A 147 -9.03 17.34 7.78
CA LEU A 147 -7.90 17.57 6.87
C LEU A 147 -7.81 19.04 6.43
N GLU A 148 -8.94 19.64 6.07
CA GLU A 148 -9.02 21.07 5.73
C GLU A 148 -8.53 21.93 6.89
N ARG A 149 -8.95 21.63 8.12
CA ARG A 149 -8.58 22.37 9.32
C ARG A 149 -7.07 22.43 9.50
N VAL A 150 -6.37 21.30 9.41
CA VAL A 150 -4.93 21.21 9.72
C VAL A 150 -4.02 21.67 8.58
N LEU A 151 -4.46 21.54 7.32
CA LEU A 151 -3.69 21.93 6.13
C LEU A 151 -3.65 23.44 5.97
N ARG A 152 -2.60 24.01 5.40
CA ARG A 152 -2.58 25.41 4.91
C ARG A 152 -3.31 25.55 3.56
N PRO A 153 -3.82 26.74 3.19
CA PRO A 153 -4.31 26.98 1.83
C PRO A 153 -3.23 26.63 0.79
N GLY A 154 -3.61 25.93 -0.28
CA GLY A 154 -2.69 25.42 -1.29
C GLY A 154 -1.81 24.22 -0.87
N ALA A 155 -1.98 23.66 0.33
CA ALA A 155 -1.29 22.47 0.79
C ALA A 155 -1.84 21.19 0.13
N SER A 156 -1.13 20.07 0.28
CA SER A 156 -1.44 18.81 -0.43
C SER A 156 -1.84 17.69 0.51
N VAL A 157 -2.76 16.84 0.05
CA VAL A 157 -2.99 15.50 0.60
C VAL A 157 -2.58 14.47 -0.44
N VAL A 158 -1.83 13.44 -0.03
CA VAL A 158 -1.55 12.28 -0.88
C VAL A 158 -1.81 10.99 -0.13
N PHE A 159 -2.72 10.16 -0.65
CA PHE A 159 -2.93 8.81 -0.14
C PHE A 159 -2.30 7.78 -1.05
N VAL A 160 -1.48 6.91 -0.49
CA VAL A 160 -0.88 5.76 -1.17
C VAL A 160 -1.61 4.51 -0.70
N GLY A 161 -2.10 3.71 -1.64
CA GLY A 161 -2.76 2.44 -1.37
C GLY A 161 -2.10 1.33 -2.16
N TYR A 162 -2.21 0.11 -1.68
CA TYR A 162 -1.87 -1.07 -2.47
C TYR A 162 -2.77 -2.26 -2.15
N MET A 163 -2.89 -3.17 -3.11
CA MET A 163 -3.55 -4.47 -2.92
C MET A 163 -2.56 -5.56 -2.50
N VAL A 164 -3.09 -6.75 -2.21
CA VAL A 164 -2.29 -7.96 -1.95
C VAL A 164 -1.19 -8.13 -3.01
N ALA A 165 0.02 -8.50 -2.56
CA ALA A 165 1.13 -8.75 -3.46
C ALA A 165 0.83 -9.90 -4.42
N ALA A 166 1.25 -9.75 -5.67
CA ALA A 166 1.29 -10.79 -6.68
C ALA A 166 2.74 -11.27 -6.88
N ALA A 167 2.94 -12.58 -6.99
CA ALA A 167 4.19 -13.17 -7.47
C ALA A 167 4.21 -13.12 -9.00
N ALA A 168 5.22 -12.47 -9.59
CA ALA A 168 5.33 -12.30 -11.04
C ALA A 168 5.33 -13.66 -11.76
N GLY A 169 4.42 -13.85 -12.72
CA GLY A 169 4.34 -15.07 -13.53
C GLY A 169 3.77 -16.31 -12.82
N LEU A 170 3.18 -16.15 -11.62
CA LEU A 170 2.47 -17.23 -10.91
C LEU A 170 0.97 -16.94 -10.87
N GLU A 171 0.34 -16.92 -12.03
CA GLU A 171 -1.08 -16.56 -12.22
C GLU A 171 -2.05 -17.34 -11.34
N VAL A 172 -1.92 -18.66 -11.30
CA VAL A 172 -2.80 -19.55 -10.53
C VAL A 172 -2.54 -19.37 -9.04
N PHE A 173 -1.28 -19.29 -8.62
CA PHE A 173 -0.93 -18.99 -7.23
C PHE A 173 -1.58 -17.69 -6.74
N ASN A 174 -1.46 -16.61 -7.52
CA ASN A 174 -2.00 -15.30 -7.19
C ASN A 174 -3.52 -15.31 -7.07
N LYS A 175 -4.22 -16.03 -7.96
CA LYS A 175 -5.67 -16.21 -7.88
C LYS A 175 -6.08 -16.85 -6.54
N TYR A 176 -5.41 -17.93 -6.13
CA TYR A 176 -5.67 -18.59 -4.85
C TYR A 176 -5.40 -17.66 -3.65
N CYS A 177 -4.37 -16.83 -3.72
CA CYS A 177 -4.11 -15.81 -2.70
C CYS A 177 -5.27 -14.81 -2.59
N VAL A 178 -5.76 -14.28 -3.73
CA VAL A 178 -6.89 -13.34 -3.74
C VAL A 178 -8.16 -14.00 -3.19
N GLU A 179 -8.47 -15.23 -3.60
CA GLU A 179 -9.63 -15.99 -3.11
C GLU A 179 -9.57 -16.21 -1.60
N SER A 180 -8.37 -16.48 -1.06
CA SER A 180 -8.14 -16.67 0.38
C SER A 180 -8.42 -15.42 1.21
N LEU A 181 -8.31 -14.23 0.62
CA LEU A 181 -8.63 -12.93 1.26
C LEU A 181 -10.03 -12.42 0.90
N SER A 182 -10.77 -13.13 0.05
CA SER A 182 -12.07 -12.69 -0.45
C SER A 182 -13.11 -13.80 -0.39
N GLN A 183 -13.37 -14.47 -1.51
CA GLN A 183 -14.58 -15.27 -1.72
C GLN A 183 -14.58 -16.62 -0.99
N HIS A 184 -13.46 -17.06 -0.41
CA HIS A 184 -13.39 -18.36 0.24
C HIS A 184 -13.99 -18.33 1.67
N PRO A 185 -15.05 -19.11 1.96
CA PRO A 185 -15.81 -19.03 3.22
C PRO A 185 -14.98 -19.42 4.47
N ASP A 186 -14.03 -20.34 4.31
CA ASP A 186 -13.23 -20.85 5.44
C ASP A 186 -11.81 -20.25 5.56
N ARG A 187 -11.47 -19.25 4.75
CA ARG A 187 -10.14 -18.59 4.78
C ARG A 187 -10.26 -17.17 5.34
N LEU A 188 -9.22 -16.36 5.17
CA LEU A 188 -9.15 -15.02 5.74
C LEU A 188 -10.28 -14.09 5.27
N GLY A 189 -10.84 -14.34 4.07
CA GLY A 189 -12.02 -13.68 3.52
C GLY A 189 -13.16 -13.45 4.51
N LYS A 190 -13.45 -14.45 5.35
CA LYS A 190 -14.55 -14.42 6.33
C LYS A 190 -14.43 -13.29 7.37
N TYR A 191 -13.22 -12.78 7.59
CA TYR A 191 -12.95 -11.74 8.59
C TYR A 191 -13.05 -10.31 8.07
N TYR A 192 -13.34 -10.13 6.78
CA TYR A 192 -13.34 -8.83 6.11
C TYR A 192 -14.73 -8.23 5.89
N GLU A 193 -15.81 -8.87 6.40
CA GLU A 193 -17.17 -8.32 6.32
C GLU A 193 -17.57 -7.98 4.88
N LEU A 194 -17.34 -8.92 3.96
CA LEU A 194 -17.46 -8.69 2.52
C LEU A 194 -18.88 -8.29 2.05
N ASP A 195 -19.91 -8.59 2.84
CA ASP A 195 -21.28 -8.19 2.54
C ASP A 195 -21.60 -6.76 3.00
N ASN A 196 -20.73 -6.15 3.82
CA ASN A 196 -20.87 -4.75 4.23
C ASN A 196 -20.24 -3.84 3.16
N PRO A 197 -21.03 -3.04 2.42
CA PRO A 197 -20.51 -2.17 1.36
C PRO A 197 -19.59 -1.05 1.90
N GLN A 198 -19.67 -0.75 3.19
CA GLN A 198 -18.84 0.28 3.84
C GLN A 198 -17.60 -0.30 4.52
N ALA A 199 -17.38 -1.62 4.45
CA ALA A 199 -16.21 -2.23 5.07
C ALA A 199 -14.92 -1.72 4.42
N PRO A 200 -13.83 -1.53 5.19
CA PRO A 200 -12.53 -1.08 4.67
C PRO A 200 -12.00 -1.88 3.47
N VAL A 201 -12.28 -3.18 3.42
CA VAL A 201 -11.89 -4.05 2.31
C VAL A 201 -12.53 -3.62 0.98
N GLN A 202 -13.73 -3.05 0.98
CA GLN A 202 -14.42 -2.60 -0.24
C GLN A 202 -13.71 -1.40 -0.85
N ILE A 203 -13.23 -0.47 -0.03
CA ILE A 203 -12.40 0.65 -0.48
C ILE A 203 -11.15 0.10 -1.17
N VAL A 204 -10.44 -0.86 -0.56
CA VAL A 204 -9.25 -1.46 -1.20
C VAL A 204 -9.61 -2.14 -2.52
N ARG A 205 -10.67 -2.97 -2.55
CA ARG A 205 -11.12 -3.72 -3.74
C ARG A 205 -11.58 -2.82 -4.89
N SER A 206 -12.12 -1.65 -4.57
CA SER A 206 -12.50 -0.62 -5.55
C SER A 206 -11.31 0.20 -6.06
N CYS A 207 -10.07 -0.16 -5.74
CA CYS A 207 -8.89 0.68 -6.01
C CYS A 207 -9.05 2.08 -5.42
N TYR A 208 -9.65 2.18 -4.23
CA TYR A 208 -9.95 3.39 -3.49
C TYR A 208 -11.01 4.31 -4.13
N ASP A 209 -11.73 3.86 -5.16
CA ASP A 209 -12.80 4.65 -5.83
C ASP A 209 -14.01 4.93 -4.95
N MET A 210 -14.17 4.17 -3.88
CA MET A 210 -15.23 4.42 -2.91
C MET A 210 -14.94 5.57 -1.94
N ILE A 211 -13.72 6.14 -1.93
CA ILE A 211 -13.43 7.35 -1.15
C ILE A 211 -14.20 8.51 -1.77
N PRO A 212 -15.10 9.18 -1.02
CA PRO A 212 -15.80 10.34 -1.53
C PRO A 212 -14.81 11.46 -1.88
N PRO A 213 -14.87 12.07 -3.08
CA PRO A 213 -13.97 13.16 -3.43
C PRO A 213 -14.30 14.40 -2.57
N PRO A 214 -13.29 15.16 -2.12
CA PRO A 214 -13.52 16.42 -1.46
C PRO A 214 -14.08 17.46 -2.44
N ARG A 215 -14.71 18.53 -1.94
CA ARG A 215 -15.44 19.50 -2.77
C ARG A 215 -15.05 20.95 -2.51
N ALA A 216 -15.30 21.79 -3.51
CA ALA A 216 -15.24 23.24 -3.38
C ALA A 216 -16.19 23.76 -2.27
N PRO A 217 -15.87 24.90 -1.62
CA PRO A 217 -14.76 25.81 -1.92
C PRO A 217 -13.44 25.46 -1.22
N ALA A 218 -13.44 24.51 -0.28
CA ALA A 218 -12.26 24.17 0.52
C ALA A 218 -11.17 23.42 -0.28
N TRP A 219 -11.55 22.78 -1.38
CA TRP A 219 -10.67 21.94 -2.19
C TRP A 219 -10.70 22.35 -3.65
N ASP A 220 -9.53 22.26 -4.30
CA ASP A 220 -9.39 22.48 -5.73
C ASP A 220 -9.66 21.15 -6.46
N GLU A 221 -10.90 20.98 -6.90
CA GLU A 221 -11.35 19.80 -7.66
C GLU A 221 -10.56 19.61 -8.97
N SER A 222 -10.05 20.69 -9.57
CA SER A 222 -9.22 20.61 -10.79
C SER A 222 -7.82 20.03 -10.54
N GLN A 223 -7.40 20.01 -9.27
CA GLN A 223 -6.14 19.42 -8.81
C GLN A 223 -6.34 18.13 -8.00
N THR A 224 -7.51 17.49 -8.14
CA THR A 224 -7.75 16.14 -7.65
C THR A 224 -7.44 15.12 -8.74
N PHE A 225 -6.54 14.19 -8.48
CA PHE A 225 -6.10 13.19 -9.45
C PHE A 225 -5.82 11.86 -8.75
N SER A 226 -6.12 10.74 -9.41
CA SER A 226 -5.76 9.41 -8.94
C SER A 226 -4.95 8.67 -10.00
N LEU A 227 -3.77 8.23 -9.62
CA LEU A 227 -3.00 7.24 -10.35
C LEU A 227 -3.41 5.85 -9.89
N LYS A 228 -3.93 5.04 -10.82
CA LYS A 228 -4.25 3.64 -10.58
C LYS A 228 -3.41 2.79 -11.52
N GLN A 229 -2.77 1.77 -10.98
CA GLN A 229 -2.33 0.66 -11.81
C GLN A 229 -3.56 -0.18 -12.09
N ASP A 230 -3.89 -0.35 -13.37
CA ASP A 230 -5.06 -1.10 -13.81
C ASP A 230 -4.93 -2.57 -13.38
N ILE A 231 -5.98 -3.09 -12.76
CA ILE A 231 -5.97 -4.38 -12.05
C ILE A 231 -6.97 -5.29 -12.76
N ASP A 232 -6.49 -6.20 -13.61
CA ASP A 232 -7.31 -7.34 -14.01
C ASP A 232 -7.61 -8.18 -12.74
N PRO A 233 -8.89 -8.23 -12.32
CA PRO A 233 -9.28 -8.91 -11.09
C PRO A 233 -9.12 -10.42 -11.17
N SER A 234 -8.92 -10.99 -12.35
CA SER A 234 -8.86 -12.44 -12.55
C SER A 234 -7.43 -13.01 -12.48
N ILE A 235 -6.39 -12.21 -12.74
CA ILE A 235 -5.00 -12.72 -12.73
C ILE A 235 -3.86 -11.69 -12.54
N PHE A 236 -4.12 -10.38 -12.39
CA PHE A 236 -3.10 -9.31 -12.47
C PHE A 236 -2.39 -9.21 -13.85
N THR A 237 -3.15 -9.22 -14.95
CA THR A 237 -2.66 -8.70 -16.24
C THR A 237 -3.13 -7.27 -16.50
N SER A 238 -2.25 -6.43 -17.03
CA SER A 238 -2.59 -5.11 -17.57
C SER A 238 -3.49 -5.30 -18.80
N THR A 239 -4.61 -4.56 -18.89
CA THR A 239 -5.31 -4.46 -20.18
C THR A 239 -5.65 -3.05 -20.64
N GLU A 240 -5.52 -2.00 -19.83
CA GLU A 240 -5.55 -0.64 -20.39
C GLU A 240 -4.40 0.25 -19.90
N PRO A 241 -3.77 1.04 -20.79
CA PRO A 241 -2.87 2.10 -20.35
C PRO A 241 -3.67 3.01 -19.40
N PRO A 242 -3.08 3.48 -18.29
CA PRO A 242 -3.76 4.43 -17.42
C PRO A 242 -4.26 5.57 -18.28
N SER A 243 -5.51 5.99 -18.07
CA SER A 243 -6.06 7.23 -18.61
C SER A 243 -4.95 8.28 -18.62
N ALA A 244 -4.65 8.88 -19.79
CA ALA A 244 -3.42 9.63 -20.05
C ALA A 244 -2.92 10.37 -18.82
N ALA A 245 -1.92 9.80 -18.15
CA ALA A 245 -1.41 10.37 -16.91
C ALA A 245 -0.96 11.81 -17.18
N PRO A 246 -1.21 12.75 -16.27
CA PRO A 246 -0.78 14.13 -16.45
C PRO A 246 0.71 14.19 -16.78
N SER A 247 1.10 15.13 -17.65
CA SER A 247 2.49 15.24 -18.12
C SER A 247 3.52 15.37 -16.99
N TRP A 248 3.12 15.90 -15.84
CA TRP A 248 4.01 15.97 -14.67
C TRP A 248 4.29 14.59 -14.08
N VAL A 249 3.32 13.67 -14.07
CA VAL A 249 3.50 12.29 -13.61
C VAL A 249 4.50 11.57 -14.50
N THR A 250 4.31 11.65 -15.82
CA THR A 250 5.22 11.00 -16.78
C THR A 250 6.61 11.63 -16.74
N SER A 251 6.72 12.95 -16.58
CA SER A 251 8.00 13.64 -16.43
C SER A 251 8.74 13.21 -15.15
N THR A 252 8.04 13.18 -14.00
CA THR A 252 8.59 12.73 -12.72
C THR A 252 9.04 11.27 -12.77
N LEU A 253 8.30 10.40 -13.47
CA LEU A 253 8.62 8.98 -13.54
C LEU A 253 9.61 8.61 -14.66
N SER A 254 9.86 9.50 -15.62
CA SER A 254 10.75 9.24 -16.76
C SER A 254 12.13 8.69 -16.40
N PRO A 255 12.82 9.14 -15.32
CA PRO A 255 14.13 8.58 -14.96
C PRO A 255 14.06 7.10 -14.56
N TYR A 256 12.88 6.63 -14.12
CA TYR A 256 12.68 5.29 -13.63
C TYR A 256 12.26 4.30 -14.72
N PHE A 257 11.85 4.75 -15.90
CA PHE A 257 11.39 3.86 -16.98
C PHE A 257 12.50 2.92 -17.46
N SER A 258 13.73 3.40 -17.57
CA SER A 258 14.90 2.57 -17.92
C SER A 258 15.32 1.62 -16.79
N ALA A 259 15.17 2.04 -15.52
CA ALA A 259 15.54 1.26 -14.34
C ALA A 259 14.51 0.19 -13.95
N LEU A 260 13.24 0.37 -14.30
CA LEU A 260 12.14 -0.56 -13.98
C LEU A 260 12.01 -1.73 -14.98
N HIS A 261 13.03 -1.95 -15.84
CA HIS A 261 13.06 -2.98 -16.89
C HIS A 261 11.84 -2.97 -17.82
N LEU A 262 11.26 -1.81 -18.03
CA LEU A 262 10.11 -1.64 -18.89
C LEU A 262 10.52 -0.75 -20.05
N LEU A 263 10.81 -1.43 -21.16
CA LEU A 263 10.75 -0.95 -22.55
C LEU A 263 12.07 -0.45 -23.16
N LYS A 264 12.28 -0.79 -24.44
CA LYS A 264 13.50 -0.49 -25.20
C LYS A 264 13.40 0.81 -26.03
N SER A 265 12.24 1.47 -26.08
CA SER A 265 12.04 2.71 -26.84
C SER A 265 10.83 3.55 -26.41
N ASP A 266 10.84 4.85 -26.71
CA ASP A 266 9.75 5.82 -26.45
C ASP A 266 8.38 5.40 -27.01
N SER A 267 8.37 4.65 -28.12
CA SER A 267 7.16 4.12 -28.75
C SER A 267 6.48 2.99 -27.97
N GLU A 268 7.22 2.30 -27.10
CA GLU A 268 6.71 1.24 -26.25
C GLU A 268 6.12 1.82 -24.94
N ILE A 269 6.68 2.92 -24.43
CA ILE A 269 6.15 3.68 -23.26
C ILE A 269 4.71 4.17 -23.53
N GLN A 270 4.43 4.60 -24.76
CA GLN A 270 3.08 5.02 -25.16
C GLN A 270 2.07 3.85 -25.24
N LYS A 271 2.54 2.60 -25.37
CA LYS A 271 1.68 1.42 -25.55
C LYS A 271 1.45 0.62 -24.26
N SER A 272 2.36 0.64 -23.29
CA SER A 272 2.32 -0.24 -22.11
C SER A 272 1.77 0.39 -20.83
N GLY A 273 1.53 1.70 -20.81
CA GLY A 273 1.10 2.43 -19.62
C GLY A 273 2.21 2.71 -18.60
N LEU A 274 1.85 3.37 -17.49
CA LEU A 274 2.80 3.72 -16.41
C LEU A 274 3.36 2.47 -15.73
N PRO A 275 4.63 2.48 -15.28
CA PRO A 275 5.24 1.31 -14.68
C PRO A 275 4.62 0.99 -13.31
N THR A 276 4.65 -0.30 -12.94
CA THR A 276 4.31 -0.68 -11.57
C THR A 276 5.34 -0.13 -10.59
N LEU A 277 4.90 0.82 -9.77
CA LEU A 277 5.73 1.60 -8.85
C LEU A 277 6.22 0.76 -7.66
N LEU A 278 5.35 -0.07 -7.07
CA LEU A 278 5.69 -0.85 -5.88
C LEU A 278 6.03 -2.29 -6.29
N ARG A 279 7.32 -2.51 -6.59
CA ARG A 279 7.89 -3.83 -6.91
C ARG A 279 9.05 -4.13 -5.96
N LYS A 280 9.22 -5.40 -5.60
CA LYS A 280 10.30 -5.84 -4.71
C LYS A 280 10.83 -7.19 -5.18
N LYS A 281 12.14 -7.30 -5.38
CA LYS A 281 12.80 -8.61 -5.48
C LYS A 281 12.81 -9.26 -4.11
N GLY A 282 12.43 -10.53 -4.06
CA GLY A 282 12.17 -11.21 -2.81
C GLY A 282 12.15 -12.72 -2.97
N LYS A 283 11.68 -13.39 -1.91
CA LYS A 283 11.46 -14.83 -1.90
C LYS A 283 9.96 -15.11 -1.96
N LEU A 284 9.55 -16.19 -2.62
CA LEU A 284 8.14 -16.60 -2.67
C LEU A 284 7.51 -16.71 -1.28
N ARG A 285 8.28 -17.17 -0.27
CA ARG A 285 7.87 -17.23 1.14
C ARG A 285 7.30 -15.92 1.68
N GLN A 286 7.78 -14.77 1.22
CA GLN A 286 7.35 -13.46 1.74
C GLN A 286 5.86 -13.17 1.52
N ILE A 287 5.20 -13.83 0.56
CA ILE A 287 3.74 -13.74 0.43
C ILE A 287 3.05 -14.35 1.65
N VAL A 288 3.59 -15.45 2.20
CA VAL A 288 3.04 -16.09 3.40
C VAL A 288 3.20 -15.18 4.62
N ASP A 289 4.36 -14.54 4.76
CA ASP A 289 4.60 -13.55 5.83
C ASP A 289 3.63 -12.36 5.73
N MET A 290 3.34 -11.90 4.51
CA MET A 290 2.34 -10.86 4.29
C MET A 290 0.94 -11.31 4.74
N PHE A 291 0.54 -12.55 4.44
CA PHE A 291 -0.73 -13.10 4.93
C PHE A 291 -0.79 -13.13 6.46
N LYS A 292 0.29 -13.57 7.10
CA LYS A 292 0.44 -13.59 8.57
C LYS A 292 0.50 -12.17 9.20
N SER A 293 0.69 -11.13 8.41
CA SER A 293 0.65 -9.73 8.85
C SER A 293 -0.69 -9.03 8.60
N SER A 294 -1.68 -9.73 8.04
CA SER A 294 -2.99 -9.16 7.68
C SER A 294 -3.92 -9.03 8.89
N SER A 295 -4.85 -8.07 8.85
CA SER A 295 -5.86 -7.93 9.90
C SER A 295 -6.80 -9.14 10.00
N GLY A 296 -7.05 -9.85 8.90
CA GLY A 296 -7.78 -11.11 8.89
C GLY A 296 -7.02 -12.20 9.65
N TYR A 297 -5.70 -12.29 9.49
CA TYR A 297 -4.89 -13.23 10.26
C TYR A 297 -4.86 -12.91 11.75
N VAL A 298 -4.81 -11.63 12.13
CA VAL A 298 -4.92 -11.24 13.55
C VAL A 298 -6.24 -11.74 14.16
N LYS A 299 -7.35 -11.59 13.45
CA LYS A 299 -8.66 -12.12 13.86
C LYS A 299 -8.66 -13.66 13.91
N LEU A 300 -8.06 -14.33 12.92
CA LEU A 300 -7.90 -15.79 12.92
C LEU A 300 -7.08 -16.29 14.11
N ARG A 301 -5.97 -15.64 14.43
CA ARG A 301 -5.12 -16.02 15.56
C ARG A 301 -5.81 -15.81 16.89
N ALA A 302 -6.70 -14.83 17.00
CA ALA A 302 -7.54 -14.64 18.18
C ALA A 302 -8.60 -15.76 18.33
N GLU A 303 -9.16 -16.24 17.22
CA GLU A 303 -10.15 -17.34 17.21
C GLU A 303 -9.51 -18.72 17.41
N ARG A 304 -8.35 -18.97 16.78
CA ARG A 304 -7.67 -20.27 16.71
C ARG A 304 -6.16 -20.12 16.92
N PRO A 305 -5.70 -19.80 18.14
CA PRO A 305 -4.30 -19.42 18.40
C PRO A 305 -3.28 -20.50 18.01
N ASP A 306 -3.61 -21.78 18.24
CA ASP A 306 -2.68 -22.90 18.02
C ASP A 306 -2.69 -23.42 16.57
N GLU A 307 -3.66 -23.00 15.74
CA GLU A 307 -3.86 -23.54 14.39
C GLU A 307 -3.68 -22.49 13.29
N ALA A 308 -3.84 -21.20 13.60
CA ALA A 308 -3.87 -20.12 12.62
C ALA A 308 -2.67 -20.14 11.67
N GLU A 309 -1.46 -20.34 12.21
CA GLU A 309 -0.25 -20.41 11.41
C GLU A 309 -0.26 -21.61 10.46
N ALA A 310 -0.54 -22.81 10.97
CA ALA A 310 -0.57 -24.03 10.18
C ALA A 310 -1.64 -23.98 9.07
N LEU A 311 -2.78 -23.33 9.32
CA LEU A 311 -3.82 -23.12 8.31
C LEU A 311 -3.34 -22.24 7.16
N VAL A 312 -2.72 -21.09 7.47
CA VAL A 312 -2.17 -20.21 6.43
C VAL A 312 -1.07 -20.91 5.64
N GLU A 313 -0.20 -21.65 6.30
CA GLU A 313 0.84 -22.47 5.65
C GLU A 313 0.22 -23.49 4.68
N ALA A 314 -0.81 -24.21 5.12
CA ALA A 314 -1.51 -25.19 4.29
C ALA A 314 -2.19 -24.55 3.07
N TRP A 315 -2.87 -23.41 3.24
CA TRP A 315 -3.52 -22.70 2.13
C TRP A 315 -2.50 -22.20 1.09
N MET A 316 -1.34 -21.72 1.54
CA MET A 316 -0.28 -21.25 0.66
C MET A 316 0.44 -22.41 -0.05
N GLU A 317 0.58 -23.56 0.63
CA GLU A 317 1.10 -24.78 0.02
C GLU A 317 0.15 -25.34 -1.05
N GLU A 318 -1.16 -25.32 -0.80
CA GLU A 318 -2.19 -25.65 -1.78
C GLU A 318 -2.07 -24.76 -3.03
N ALA A 319 -2.00 -23.43 -2.84
CA ALA A 319 -1.81 -22.49 -3.95
C ALA A 319 -0.54 -22.80 -4.77
N ARG A 320 0.56 -23.16 -4.10
CA ARG A 320 1.84 -23.51 -4.72
C ARG A 320 1.74 -24.79 -5.55
N LEU A 321 1.04 -25.79 -5.03
CA LEU A 321 0.79 -27.06 -5.73
C LEU A 321 -0.12 -26.87 -6.95
N GLU A 322 -1.15 -26.05 -6.84
CA GLU A 322 -2.07 -25.77 -7.96
C GLU A 322 -1.38 -25.00 -9.09
N GLN A 323 -0.49 -24.06 -8.74
CA GLN A 323 0.40 -23.44 -9.72
C GLN A 323 1.31 -24.48 -10.40
N ALA A 324 1.95 -25.37 -9.64
CA ALA A 324 2.81 -26.39 -10.21
C ALA A 324 2.06 -27.37 -11.13
N LYS A 325 0.81 -27.71 -10.82
CA LYS A 325 -0.07 -28.49 -11.71
C LYS A 325 -0.34 -27.74 -13.01
N ALA A 326 -0.63 -26.45 -12.95
CA ALA A 326 -0.87 -25.63 -14.13
C ALA A 326 0.39 -25.52 -15.01
N ASP A 327 1.56 -25.33 -14.40
CA ASP A 327 2.84 -25.28 -15.11
C ASP A 327 3.20 -26.63 -15.76
N ALA A 328 2.97 -27.73 -15.04
CA ALA A 328 3.15 -29.08 -15.57
C ALA A 328 2.22 -29.34 -16.76
N ALA A 329 0.94 -29.00 -16.65
CA ALA A 329 -0.04 -29.15 -17.71
C ALA A 329 0.39 -28.41 -18.99
N LYS A 330 0.79 -27.14 -18.83
CA LYS A 330 1.29 -26.28 -19.91
C LYS A 330 2.56 -26.85 -20.53
N LYS A 331 3.51 -27.32 -19.73
CA LYS A 331 4.81 -27.82 -20.24
C LYS A 331 4.69 -29.19 -20.91
N LEU A 332 3.80 -30.04 -20.42
CA LEU A 332 3.58 -31.40 -20.91
C LEU A 332 2.52 -31.48 -22.01
N GLY A 333 1.80 -30.39 -22.29
CA GLY A 333 0.75 -30.34 -23.31
C GLY A 333 -0.48 -31.18 -22.93
N LYS A 334 -0.88 -31.15 -21.65
CA LYS A 334 -2.00 -31.94 -21.11
C LYS A 334 -3.01 -31.03 -20.42
N ASP A 335 -4.23 -31.54 -20.21
CA ASP A 335 -5.20 -30.87 -19.35
C ASP A 335 -4.76 -30.90 -17.88
N VAL A 336 -5.00 -29.80 -17.14
CA VAL A 336 -4.60 -29.67 -15.72
C VAL A 336 -5.11 -30.83 -14.86
N GLY A 337 -6.35 -31.27 -15.08
CA GLY A 337 -6.95 -32.38 -14.33
C GLY A 337 -6.32 -33.76 -14.60
N SER A 338 -5.48 -33.88 -15.63
CA SER A 338 -4.77 -35.13 -15.99
C SER A 338 -3.33 -35.19 -15.49
N VAL A 339 -2.83 -34.11 -14.89
CA VAL A 339 -1.49 -34.03 -14.31
C VAL A 339 -1.43 -34.86 -13.02
N SER A 340 -0.54 -35.85 -12.99
CA SER A 340 -0.29 -36.64 -11.77
C SER A 340 0.48 -35.82 -10.72
N SER A 341 0.36 -36.21 -9.45
CA SER A 341 1.13 -35.57 -8.37
C SER A 341 2.65 -35.62 -8.60
N GLY A 342 3.16 -36.71 -9.18
CA GLY A 342 4.59 -36.85 -9.51
C GLY A 342 5.03 -35.94 -10.65
N GLU A 343 4.16 -35.63 -11.60
CA GLU A 343 4.43 -34.64 -12.64
C GLU A 343 4.41 -33.23 -12.05
N ALA A 344 3.37 -32.86 -11.29
CA ALA A 344 3.28 -31.55 -10.66
C ALA A 344 4.48 -31.25 -9.74
N GLN A 345 4.96 -32.24 -8.99
CA GLN A 345 6.09 -32.09 -8.07
C GLN A 345 7.38 -31.61 -8.77
N GLN A 346 7.57 -31.94 -10.05
CA GLN A 346 8.75 -31.53 -10.83
C GLN A 346 8.74 -30.03 -11.18
N PHE A 347 7.57 -29.39 -11.12
CA PHE A 347 7.38 -27.96 -11.42
C PHE A 347 7.18 -27.12 -10.16
N LEU A 348 7.27 -27.73 -8.98
CA LEU A 348 7.02 -27.06 -7.72
C LEU A 348 8.18 -26.12 -7.35
N LEU A 349 7.94 -24.82 -7.39
CA LEU A 349 8.93 -23.81 -7.00
C LEU A 349 9.19 -23.87 -5.49
N PRO A 350 10.44 -23.89 -5.01
CA PRO A 350 10.73 -23.85 -3.57
C PRO A 350 10.32 -22.50 -2.96
N TRP A 351 10.02 -22.48 -1.66
CA TRP A 351 9.67 -21.24 -0.95
C TRP A 351 10.78 -20.17 -1.00
N ASP A 352 12.03 -20.60 -1.09
CA ASP A 352 13.21 -19.73 -1.25
C ASP A 352 13.51 -19.34 -2.71
N HIS A 353 12.60 -19.63 -3.64
CA HIS A 353 12.71 -19.18 -5.02
C HIS A 353 12.72 -17.65 -5.07
N ASP A 354 13.70 -17.09 -5.80
CA ASP A 354 13.74 -15.66 -6.07
C ASP A 354 12.60 -15.29 -7.00
N ILE A 355 11.77 -14.35 -6.55
CA ILE A 355 10.62 -13.88 -7.29
C ILE A 355 10.52 -12.38 -7.17
N GLU A 356 9.89 -11.76 -8.17
CA GLU A 356 9.45 -10.39 -8.05
C GLU A 356 8.05 -10.32 -7.48
N LEU A 357 7.89 -9.56 -6.39
CA LEU A 357 6.62 -9.25 -5.77
C LEU A 357 6.14 -7.91 -6.32
N ILE A 358 4.91 -7.90 -6.83
CA ILE A 358 4.27 -6.75 -7.46
C ILE A 358 3.07 -6.37 -6.59
N TYR A 359 3.00 -5.10 -6.21
CA TYR A 359 1.91 -4.56 -5.40
C TYR A 359 1.13 -3.57 -6.25
N PRO A 360 -0.07 -3.92 -6.73
CA PRO A 360 -0.92 -2.99 -7.45
C PRO A 360 -1.17 -1.76 -6.58
N THR A 361 -0.70 -0.61 -7.06
CA THR A 361 -0.63 0.63 -6.30
C THR A 361 -1.71 1.59 -6.80
N HIS A 362 -2.38 2.23 -5.84
CA HIS A 362 -3.20 3.41 -6.04
C HIS A 362 -2.52 4.60 -5.38
N ILE A 363 -2.50 5.77 -6.03
CA ILE A 363 -2.08 7.02 -5.40
C ILE A 363 -3.10 8.09 -5.74
N SER A 364 -3.75 8.67 -4.74
CA SER A 364 -4.64 9.81 -4.92
C SER A 364 -4.02 11.09 -4.36
N PHE A 365 -4.21 12.17 -5.10
CA PHE A 365 -3.64 13.48 -4.85
C PHE A 365 -4.77 14.50 -4.75
N TYR A 366 -4.73 15.33 -3.72
CA TYR A 366 -5.73 16.37 -3.46
C TYR A 366 -5.05 17.68 -3.06
N ARG A 367 -5.65 18.80 -3.44
CA ARG A 367 -5.14 20.14 -3.14
C ARG A 367 -6.19 20.91 -2.34
N ARG A 368 -5.78 21.48 -1.21
CA ARG A 368 -6.58 22.48 -0.50
C ARG A 368 -6.59 23.78 -1.31
N ALA A 369 -7.76 24.39 -1.49
CA ALA A 369 -7.93 25.63 -2.24
C ALA A 369 -7.16 26.83 -1.63
#